data_AF-A0A2M7D5N1-F1
#
_entry.id   AF-A0A2M7D5N1-F1
#
_cell.length_a   1.000
_cell.length_b   1.000
_cell.length_c   1.000
_cell.angle_alpha   90.00
_cell.angle_beta   90.00
_cell.angle_gamma   90.00
#
_symmetry.space_group_name_H-M   'P 1'
#
loop_
_entity.id
_entity.type
_entity.pdbx_description
1 polymer ?
#
loop_
_entity_poly.entity_id
_entity_poly.type
_entity_poly.pdbx_seq_one_letter_code
_entity_poly.pdbx_strand_id
1 'polypeptide(L)'
;MKIHLRLFGAFREMDAAGVIGLELPDASAVGDLRAVLDGYARAHWPAYRPGLLQCSAFASEIGILRDHEAIPADGRMAILPPVSGG
;
A
#
# COMPACT_ATOMS: atom_id res chain seq x y z
N MET A 1 -3.07 -0.93 -14.86
CA MET A 1 -1.84 -1.66 -14.50
C MET A 1 -1.98 -2.54 -13.26
N LYS A 2 -1.16 -3.60 -13.15
CA LYS A 2 -1.08 -4.50 -11.98
C LYS A 2 0.01 -4.04 -11.01
N ILE A 3 -0.34 -3.88 -9.74
CA ILE A 3 0.56 -3.48 -8.66
C ILE A 3 0.89 -4.68 -7.78
N HIS A 4 2.17 -4.84 -7.47
CA HIS A 4 2.65 -5.78 -6.45
C HIS A 4 3.03 -4.96 -5.22
N LEU A 5 2.13 -4.93 -4.23
CA LEU A 5 2.31 -4.16 -3.01
C LEU A 5 2.91 -5.05 -1.92
N ARG A 6 4.17 -4.81 -1.58
CA ARG A 6 4.84 -5.47 -0.46
C ARG A 6 4.38 -4.86 0.86
N LEU A 7 4.06 -5.72 1.83
CA LEU A 7 3.53 -5.34 3.13
C LEU A 7 4.62 -5.39 4.19
N PHE A 8 4.66 -4.37 5.04
CA PHE A 8 5.57 -4.29 6.19
C PHE A 8 4.82 -4.05 7.50
N GLY A 9 5.48 -4.34 8.62
CA GLY A 9 4.97 -4.11 9.98
C GLY A 9 3.56 -4.67 10.18
N ALA A 10 2.67 -3.85 10.74
CA ALA A 10 1.29 -4.23 11.01
C ALA A 10 0.52 -4.78 9.78
N PHE A 11 0.84 -4.36 8.55
CA PHE A 11 0.21 -4.93 7.35
C PHE A 11 0.73 -6.33 7.02
N ARG A 12 2.00 -6.63 7.32
CA ARG A 12 2.60 -7.94 7.07
C ARG A 12 1.93 -9.03 7.90
N GLU A 13 1.40 -8.69 9.06
CA GLU A 13 0.66 -9.58 9.95
C GLU A 13 -0.76 -9.88 9.43
N MET A 14 -1.33 -9.04 8.57
CA MET A 14 -2.67 -9.22 8.01
C MET A 14 -2.72 -10.21 6.84
N ASP A 15 -1.57 -10.52 6.23
CA ASP A 15 -1.48 -11.38 5.06
C ASP A 15 -0.26 -12.31 5.15
N ALA A 16 -0.48 -13.62 4.98
CA ALA A 16 0.57 -14.63 5.13
C ALA A 16 1.71 -14.50 4.08
N ALA A 17 1.39 -14.10 2.85
CA ALA A 17 2.37 -13.94 1.78
C ALA A 17 3.20 -12.66 1.96
N GLY A 18 2.63 -11.62 2.58
CA GLY A 18 3.31 -10.34 2.79
C GLY A 18 3.50 -9.52 1.52
N VAL A 19 2.79 -9.90 0.46
CA VAL A 19 2.70 -9.18 -0.80
C VAL A 19 1.32 -9.43 -1.36
N ILE A 20 0.65 -8.38 -1.84
CA ILE A 20 -0.66 -8.48 -2.48
C ILE A 20 -0.62 -7.91 -3.89
N GLY A 21 -1.50 -8.42 -4.73
CA GLY A 21 -1.75 -7.90 -6.06
C GLY A 21 -2.96 -6.96 -6.05
N LEU A 22 -2.81 -5.76 -6.59
CA LEU A 22 -3.92 -4.82 -6.81
C LEU A 22 -3.98 -4.42 -8.28
N GLU A 23 -5.18 -4.14 -8.77
CA GLU A 23 -5.40 -3.60 -10.10
C GLU A 23 -5.81 -2.14 -10.01
N LEU A 24 -5.16 -1.30 -10.81
CA LEU A 24 -5.43 0.12 -10.91
C LEU A 24 -5.57 0.53 -12.38
N PRO A 25 -6.30 1.62 -12.68
CA PRO A 25 -6.20 2.27 -13.99
C PRO A 25 -4.76 2.61 -14.36
N ASP A 26 -4.50 2.78 -15.66
CA ASP A 26 -3.22 3.31 -16.10
C ASP A 26 -3.10 4.79 -15.73
N ALA A 27 -1.87 5.25 -15.48
CA ALA A 27 -1.56 6.61 -15.02
C ALA A 27 -2.16 6.99 -13.64
N SER A 28 -2.50 6.01 -12.79
CA SER A 28 -2.89 6.26 -11.41
C SER A 28 -1.76 6.83 -10.54
N ALA A 29 -2.15 7.65 -9.56
CA ALA A 29 -1.26 8.18 -8.54
C ALA A 29 -1.32 7.36 -7.25
N VAL A 30 -0.39 7.60 -6.32
CA VAL A 30 -0.35 6.90 -5.03
C VAL A 30 -1.64 7.09 -4.22
N GLY A 31 -2.31 8.23 -4.33
CA GLY A 31 -3.61 8.46 -3.70
C GLY A 31 -4.70 7.49 -4.17
N ASP A 32 -4.69 7.12 -5.45
CA ASP A 32 -5.60 6.10 -6.00
C ASP A 32 -5.30 4.72 -5.43
N LEU A 33 -4.00 4.37 -5.32
CA LEU A 33 -3.55 3.13 -4.67
C LEU A 33 -4.01 3.05 -3.22
N ARG A 34 -3.95 4.16 -2.48
CA ARG A 34 -4.45 4.24 -1.11
C ARG A 34 -5.95 3.93 -1.06
N ALA A 35 -6.75 4.53 -1.95
CA ALA A 35 -8.19 4.28 -1.98
C ALA A 35 -8.53 2.83 -2.33
N VAL A 36 -7.86 2.25 -3.33
CA VAL A 36 -8.03 0.85 -3.73
C VAL A 36 -7.61 -0.10 -2.61
N LEU A 37 -6.49 0.17 -1.94
CA LEU A 37 -6.04 -0.62 -0.80
C LEU A 37 -7.02 -0.56 0.37
N ASP A 38 -7.61 0.60 0.68
CA ASP A 38 -8.62 0.71 1.74
C ASP A 38 -9.82 -0.21 1.47
N GLY A 39 -10.31 -0.22 0.24
CA GLY A 39 -11.38 -1.12 -0.19
C GLY A 39 -11.00 -2.59 -0.08
N TYR A 40 -9.83 -2.96 -0.60
CA TYR A 40 -9.31 -4.32 -0.50
C TYR A 40 -9.18 -4.78 0.96
N ALA A 41 -8.54 -3.96 1.80
CA ALA A 41 -8.24 -4.27 3.18
C ALA A 41 -9.51 -4.48 4.00
N ARG A 42 -10.54 -3.64 3.82
CA ARG A 42 -11.85 -3.83 4.48
C ARG A 42 -12.53 -5.15 4.10
N ALA A 43 -12.37 -5.58 2.85
CA ALA A 43 -13.00 -6.81 2.36
C ALA A 43 -12.25 -8.08 2.78
N HIS A 44 -10.92 -8.02 2.96
CA HIS A 44 -10.08 -9.21 3.14
C HIS A 44 -9.45 -9.34 4.53
N TRP A 45 -9.30 -8.25 5.28
CA TRP A 45 -8.61 -8.25 6.56
C TRP A 45 -9.56 -7.83 7.70
N PRO A 46 -10.16 -8.78 8.43
CA PRO A 46 -11.11 -8.47 9.50
C PRO A 46 -10.58 -7.55 10.61
N ALA A 47 -9.27 -7.56 10.85
CA ALA A 47 -8.60 -6.72 11.86
C ALA A 47 -8.15 -5.36 11.32
N TYR A 48 -8.39 -5.05 10.04
CA TYR A 48 -7.93 -3.82 9.41
C TYR A 48 -8.57 -2.58 10.03
N ARG A 49 -7.73 -1.56 10.26
CA ARG A 49 -8.15 -0.26 10.77
C ARG A 49 -7.77 0.82 9.76
N PRO A 50 -8.74 1.59 9.22
CA PRO A 50 -8.45 2.63 8.23
C PRO A 50 -7.45 3.69 8.70
N GLY A 51 -7.43 3.99 10.00
CA GLY A 51 -6.46 4.91 10.59
C GLY A 51 -5.00 4.47 10.41
N LEU A 52 -4.72 3.16 10.35
CA LEU A 52 -3.38 2.65 10.06
C LEU A 52 -2.93 3.06 8.65
N LEU A 53 -3.80 2.90 7.65
CA LEU A 53 -3.49 3.29 6.29
C LEU A 53 -3.29 4.81 6.16
N GLN A 54 -4.08 5.62 6.87
CA GLN A 54 -3.98 7.07 6.81
C GLN A 54 -2.61 7.60 7.27
N CYS A 55 -1.97 6.95 8.24
CA CYS A 55 -0.64 7.33 8.72
C CYS A 55 0.50 6.54 8.06
N SER A 56 0.20 5.71 7.07
CA SER A 56 1.22 4.90 6.36
C SER A 56 1.75 5.60 5.12
N ALA A 57 3.04 5.41 4.87
CA ALA A 57 3.72 5.88 3.67
C ALA A 57 3.74 4.78 2.59
N PHE A 58 3.74 5.19 1.32
CA PHE A 58 4.03 4.31 0.20
C PHE A 58 5.46 4.56 -0.30
N ALA A 59 6.11 3.52 -0.79
CA ALA A 59 7.46 3.60 -1.32
C ALA A 59 7.61 2.83 -2.63
N SER A 60 8.46 3.35 -3.50
CA SER A 60 9.04 2.63 -4.63
C SER A 60 10.39 2.02 -4.24
N GLU A 61 11.09 1.38 -5.19
CA GLU A 61 12.47 0.93 -4.98
C GLU A 61 13.45 2.08 -4.67
N ILE A 62 13.13 3.32 -5.08
CA ILE A 62 14.04 4.48 -4.97
C ILE A 62 13.67 5.48 -3.88
N GLY A 63 12.50 5.36 -3.24
CA GLY A 63 12.10 6.28 -2.17
C GLY A 63 10.61 6.31 -1.85
N ILE A 64 10.29 7.10 -0.81
CA ILE A 64 8.91 7.37 -0.39
C ILE A 64 8.21 8.23 -1.43
N LEU A 65 6.96 7.87 -1.73
CA LEU A 65 6.09 8.58 -2.66
C LEU A 65 4.92 9.26 -1.93
N ARG A 66 4.59 10.46 -2.37
CA ARG A 66 3.45 11.28 -1.92
C ARG A 66 2.22 10.92 -2.75
N ASP A 67 1.03 11.21 -2.20
CA ASP A 67 -0.24 10.82 -2.81
C ASP A 67 -0.47 11.33 -4.24
N HIS A 68 0.13 12.46 -4.65
CA HIS A 68 0.00 12.99 -6.01
C HIS A 68 1.05 12.45 -6.99
N GLU A 69 2.06 11.72 -6.51
CA GLU A 69 3.09 11.17 -7.37
C GLU A 69 2.57 9.94 -8.12
N ALA A 70 3.04 9.78 -9.36
CA ALA A 70 2.65 8.67 -10.21
C ALA A 70 3.21 7.34 -9.68
N ILE A 71 2.46 6.26 -9.89
CA ILE A 71 2.94 4.92 -9.57
C ILE A 71 4.03 4.51 -10.59
N PRO A 72 5.14 3.90 -10.15
CA PRO A 72 6.18 3.39 -11.06
C PRO A 72 5.62 2.43 -12.10
N ALA A 73 6.14 2.50 -13.33
CA ALA A 73 5.63 1.73 -14.46
C ALA A 73 5.74 0.20 -14.28
N ASP A 74 6.68 -0.25 -13.44
CA ASP A 74 6.86 -1.67 -13.10
C ASP A 74 5.85 -2.18 -12.04
N GLY A 75 5.05 -1.29 -11.47
CA GLY A 75 4.03 -1.58 -10.47
C GLY A 75 4.57 -2.10 -9.14
N ARG A 76 5.86 -1.92 -8.85
CA ARG A 76 6.46 -2.40 -7.59
C ARG A 76 6.36 -1.33 -6.52
N MET A 77 5.58 -1.64 -5.49
CA MET A 77 5.30 -0.71 -4.40
C MET A 77 5.48 -1.40 -3.05
N ALA A 78 5.74 -0.61 -2.02
CA ALA A 78 5.70 -1.05 -0.62
C ALA A 78 4.80 -0.11 0.20
N ILE A 79 4.15 -0.66 1.22
CA ILE A 79 3.47 0.12 2.26
C ILE A 79 4.23 0.02 3.56
N LEU A 80 4.52 1.18 4.14
CA LEU A 80 5.30 1.34 5.36
C LEU A 80 4.38 1.93 6.44
N PRO A 81 3.92 1.13 7.41
CA PRO A 81 3.20 1.66 8.57
C PRO A 81 4.13 2.53 9.42
N PRO A 82 3.59 3.44 10.26
CA PRO A 82 4.39 4.17 11.22
C PRO A 82 5.23 3.19 12.04
N VAL A 83 6.53 3.38 12.03
CA VAL A 83 7.42 2.65 12.93
C VAL A 83 7.24 3.24 14.33
N SER A 84 6.89 2.41 15.31
CA SER A 84 7.05 2.75 16.73
C SER A 84 8.55 2.70 17.07
N GLY A 85 9.35 3.55 16.44
CA GLY A 85 10.74 3.73 16.80
C GLY A 85 10.78 4.48 18.12
N GLY A 86 11.19 3.79 19.19
CA GLY A 86 11.59 4.43 20.45
C GLY A 86 12.88 5.22 20.31
#